data_AF-A0A2W1A5K2-F1
#
_entry.id   AF-A0A2W1A5K2-F1
#
_cell.length_a   1.000
_cell.length_b   1.000
_cell.length_c   1.000
_cell.angle_alpha   90.00
_cell.angle_beta   90.00
_cell.angle_gamma   90.00
#
_symmetry.space_group_name_H-M   'P 1'
#
loop_
_entity.id
_entity.type
_entity.pdbx_description
1 polymer ?
#
loop_
_entity_poly.entity_id
_entity_poly.type
_entity_poly.pdbx_seq_one_letter_code
_entity_poly.pdbx_strand_id
1 'polypeptide(L)'
;MSCTVLLFNNEQNTKNLSINQSEILSSNSKFKPISIFGHDKNNDVLGVWFIKNNSNIRAFYSKDPNSSCHLYFRKDIKYKNYTPVFYSECNNSYFNINGEALTTGQLKNLDEFIIQKNELKIIINLNKVKYGDCLTQAMNSNIKCSLKNDVKYGSPEIGRKIGTKSY
;
A
#
# COMPACT_ATOMS: atom_id res chain seq x y z
N MET A 1 -43.43 -4.60 -30.94
CA MET A 1 -42.38 -5.55 -30.50
C MET A 1 -41.18 -4.73 -30.07
N SER A 2 -40.79 -4.85 -28.81
CA SER A 2 -39.80 -4.02 -28.12
C SER A 2 -38.43 -4.70 -28.17
N CYS A 3 -37.38 -3.98 -28.59
CA CYS A 3 -35.99 -4.42 -28.45
C CYS A 3 -35.38 -3.71 -27.25
N THR A 4 -35.38 -4.40 -26.11
CA THR A 4 -34.61 -4.01 -24.93
C THR A 4 -33.13 -4.24 -25.21
N VAL A 5 -32.36 -3.16 -25.35
CA VAL A 5 -30.90 -3.21 -25.35
C VAL A 5 -30.44 -3.43 -23.92
N LEU A 6 -29.95 -4.63 -23.61
CA LEU A 6 -29.23 -4.91 -22.38
C LEU A 6 -27.88 -4.18 -22.44
N LEU A 7 -27.77 -3.08 -21.69
CA LEU A 7 -26.51 -2.45 -21.37
C LEU A 7 -25.72 -3.43 -20.47
N PHE A 8 -24.72 -4.09 -21.04
CA PHE A 8 -23.69 -4.76 -20.26
C PHE A 8 -22.92 -3.67 -19.50
N ASN A 9 -23.12 -3.63 -18.18
CA ASN A 9 -22.23 -2.88 -17.30
C ASN A 9 -20.80 -3.38 -17.54
N ASN A 10 -19.92 -2.47 -17.96
CA ASN A 10 -18.49 -2.69 -17.97
C ASN A 10 -18.03 -2.97 -16.53
N GLU A 11 -18.02 -4.24 -16.13
CA GLU A 11 -17.30 -4.70 -14.95
C GLU A 11 -15.82 -4.41 -15.19
N GLN A 12 -15.34 -3.28 -14.66
CA GLN A 12 -13.92 -3.09 -14.48
C GLN A 12 -13.40 -4.27 -13.66
N ASN A 13 -12.46 -5.02 -14.23
CA ASN A 13 -11.72 -6.13 -13.63
C ASN A 13 -11.19 -5.72 -12.22
N THR A 14 -12.00 -5.90 -11.19
CA THR A 14 -11.67 -5.52 -9.82
C THR A 14 -10.81 -6.64 -9.24
N LYS A 15 -9.50 -6.40 -9.19
CA LYS A 15 -8.57 -7.33 -8.56
C LYS A 15 -8.67 -7.14 -7.06
N ASN A 16 -9.46 -8.00 -6.41
CA ASN A 16 -9.58 -8.01 -4.96
C ASN A 16 -8.59 -9.02 -4.37
N LEU A 17 -7.92 -8.64 -3.28
CA LEU A 17 -7.23 -9.60 -2.42
C LEU A 17 -8.15 -9.92 -1.25
N SER A 18 -8.46 -11.20 -1.08
CA SER A 18 -9.18 -11.71 0.08
C SER A 18 -8.22 -12.52 0.95
N ILE A 19 -8.19 -12.23 2.24
CA ILE A 19 -7.39 -12.94 3.23
C ILE A 19 -8.26 -13.29 4.42
N ASN A 20 -8.07 -14.49 4.99
CA ASN A 20 -8.78 -14.87 6.20
C ASN A 20 -8.32 -13.96 7.35
N GLN A 21 -9.28 -13.48 8.13
CA GLN A 21 -9.01 -12.59 9.25
C GLN A 21 -8.12 -13.30 10.30
N SER A 22 -8.26 -14.61 10.48
CA SER A 22 -7.40 -15.41 11.36
C SER A 22 -5.92 -15.32 11.02
N GLU A 23 -5.55 -15.25 9.73
CA GLU A 23 -4.16 -15.11 9.27
C GLU A 23 -3.54 -13.78 9.67
N ILE A 24 -4.36 -12.72 9.75
CA ILE A 24 -3.92 -11.42 10.23
C ILE A 24 -3.95 -11.38 11.75
N LEU A 25 -4.99 -11.95 12.39
CA LEU A 25 -5.13 -11.89 13.84
C LEU A 25 -4.02 -12.63 14.59
N SER A 26 -3.42 -13.65 13.97
CA SER A 26 -2.32 -14.43 14.54
C SER A 26 -0.96 -13.72 14.52
N SER A 27 -0.85 -12.53 13.91
CA SER A 27 0.41 -11.78 13.86
C SER A 27 0.18 -10.26 13.87
N ASN A 28 1.10 -9.50 14.49
CA ASN A 28 0.98 -8.02 14.47
C ASN A 28 1.28 -7.42 13.08
N SER A 29 1.87 -8.21 12.17
CA SER A 29 2.24 -7.78 10.83
C SER A 29 2.27 -8.98 9.87
N LYS A 30 1.67 -8.86 8.69
CA LYS A 30 1.70 -9.87 7.63
C LYS A 30 1.93 -9.24 6.27
N PHE A 31 2.94 -9.71 5.56
CA PHE A 31 3.14 -9.36 4.16
C PHE A 31 2.41 -10.34 3.23
N LYS A 32 1.77 -9.83 2.19
CA LYS A 32 1.23 -10.61 1.08
C LYS A 32 1.80 -10.06 -0.23
N PRO A 33 2.63 -10.85 -0.95
CA PRO A 33 3.17 -10.43 -2.25
C PRO A 33 2.05 -10.38 -3.29
N ILE A 34 2.09 -9.38 -4.18
CA ILE A 34 1.08 -9.16 -5.21
C ILE A 34 1.77 -8.96 -6.56
N SER A 35 1.86 -10.03 -7.35
CA SER A 35 2.67 -10.08 -8.58
C SER A 35 2.34 -8.98 -9.59
N ILE A 36 1.09 -8.51 -9.65
CA ILE A 36 0.67 -7.45 -10.57
C ILE A 36 1.34 -6.10 -10.27
N PHE A 37 1.80 -5.89 -9.02
CA PHE A 37 2.54 -4.69 -8.62
C PHE A 37 4.01 -4.75 -9.03
N GLY A 38 4.50 -5.88 -9.53
CA GLY A 38 5.87 -6.05 -10.00
C GLY A 38 6.88 -6.19 -8.87
N HIS A 39 8.12 -5.86 -9.17
CA HIS A 39 9.26 -5.94 -8.26
C HIS A 39 9.91 -4.56 -8.12
N ASP A 40 10.72 -4.39 -7.09
CA ASP A 40 11.60 -3.23 -6.99
C ASP A 40 12.95 -3.46 -7.70
N LYS A 41 13.90 -2.54 -7.51
CA LYS A 41 15.24 -2.64 -8.11
C LYS A 41 16.11 -3.77 -7.51
N ASN A 42 15.77 -4.24 -6.32
CA ASN A 42 16.44 -5.35 -5.64
C ASN A 42 15.78 -6.69 -5.98
N ASN A 43 14.79 -6.69 -6.87
CA ASN A 43 14.00 -7.85 -7.28
C ASN A 43 13.06 -8.38 -6.18
N ASP A 44 12.71 -7.55 -5.20
CA ASP A 44 11.70 -7.89 -4.19
C ASP A 44 10.29 -7.65 -4.72
N VAL A 45 9.42 -8.64 -4.53
CA VAL A 45 8.01 -8.54 -4.96
C VAL A 45 7.31 -7.46 -4.14
N LEU A 46 6.64 -6.54 -4.82
CA LEU A 46 5.78 -5.56 -4.17
C LEU A 46 4.43 -6.19 -3.82
N GLY A 47 3.80 -5.68 -2.77
CA GLY A 47 2.62 -6.30 -2.20
C GLY A 47 1.97 -5.44 -1.14
N VAL A 48 1.30 -6.09 -0.20
CA VAL A 48 0.51 -5.43 0.84
C VAL A 48 1.05 -5.83 2.20
N TRP A 49 1.30 -4.84 3.06
CA TRP A 49 1.56 -5.04 4.47
C TRP A 49 0.31 -4.83 5.28
N PHE A 50 -0.17 -5.90 5.92
CA PHE A 50 -1.23 -5.83 6.91
C PHE A 50 -0.61 -5.61 8.28
N ILE A 51 -0.97 -4.53 8.95
CA ILE A 51 -0.54 -4.20 10.31
C ILE A 51 -1.74 -4.26 11.24
N LYS A 52 -1.63 -5.05 12.30
CA LYS A 52 -2.64 -5.14 13.37
C LYS A 52 -2.13 -4.38 14.59
N ASN A 53 -2.92 -3.42 15.04
CA ASN A 53 -2.73 -2.73 16.31
C ASN A 53 -4.03 -2.81 17.11
N ASN A 54 -4.05 -3.61 18.17
CA ASN A 54 -5.27 -4.00 18.89
C ASN A 54 -6.32 -4.58 17.93
N SER A 55 -7.51 -3.96 17.88
CA SER A 55 -8.61 -4.33 16.98
C SER A 55 -8.51 -3.66 15.61
N ASN A 56 -7.61 -2.69 15.44
CA ASN A 56 -7.43 -2.01 14.17
C ASN A 56 -6.50 -2.81 13.26
N ILE A 57 -6.87 -2.90 11.99
CA ILE A 57 -6.06 -3.53 10.94
C ILE A 57 -5.97 -2.53 9.82
N ARG A 58 -4.75 -2.24 9.39
CA ARG A 58 -4.40 -1.34 8.28
C ARG A 58 -3.65 -2.12 7.22
N ALA A 59 -3.76 -1.71 5.97
CA ALA A 59 -3.14 -2.38 4.84
C ALA A 59 -2.36 -1.35 4.04
N PHE A 60 -1.05 -1.39 4.09
CA PHE A 60 -0.19 -0.44 3.39
C PHE A 60 0.37 -1.04 2.11
N TYR A 61 0.54 -0.21 1.09
CA TYR A 61 1.32 -0.62 -0.06
C TYR A 61 2.79 -0.77 0.33
N SER A 62 3.43 -1.89 -0.04
CA SER A 62 4.80 -2.18 0.37
C SER A 62 5.86 -1.40 -0.40
N LYS A 63 5.50 -0.30 -1.05
CA LYS A 63 6.39 0.51 -1.88
C LYS A 63 6.69 1.82 -1.18
N ASP A 64 7.97 2.15 -1.04
CA ASP A 64 8.43 3.45 -0.55
C ASP A 64 7.99 4.56 -1.53
N PRO A 65 7.25 5.58 -1.06
CA PRO A 65 6.75 6.67 -1.89
C PRO A 65 7.80 7.47 -2.67
N ASN A 66 9.03 7.53 -2.17
CA ASN A 66 10.09 8.39 -2.70
C ASN A 66 11.08 7.63 -3.60
N SER A 67 11.27 6.34 -3.38
CA SER A 67 12.36 5.55 -3.99
C SER A 67 11.88 4.33 -4.77
N SER A 68 10.57 4.06 -4.77
CA SER A 68 9.96 2.90 -5.42
C SER A 68 10.44 1.53 -4.93
N CYS A 69 11.09 1.46 -3.77
CA CYS A 69 11.62 0.23 -3.21
C CYS A 69 10.65 -0.49 -2.29
N HIS A 70 10.88 -1.79 -2.09
CA HIS A 70 10.16 -2.57 -1.12
C HIS A 70 10.39 -2.03 0.30
N LEU A 71 9.33 -1.99 1.10
CA LEU A 71 9.36 -1.64 2.51
C LEU A 71 9.39 -2.91 3.35
N TYR A 72 10.43 -3.07 4.17
CA TYR A 72 10.53 -4.15 5.14
C TYR A 72 9.94 -3.73 6.48
N PHE A 73 9.17 -4.61 7.11
CA PHE A 73 8.67 -4.38 8.47
C PHE A 73 9.65 -4.94 9.50
N ARG A 74 10.32 -4.06 10.25
CA ARG A 74 11.39 -4.38 11.20
C ARG A 74 10.89 -4.26 12.64
N LYS A 75 10.88 -5.40 13.34
CA LYS A 75 10.46 -5.50 14.75
C LYS A 75 11.60 -5.28 15.74
N ASP A 76 12.81 -5.41 15.24
CA ASP A 76 14.10 -5.36 15.94
C ASP A 76 14.76 -3.98 15.89
N ILE A 77 14.27 -3.08 15.03
CA ILE A 77 14.84 -1.74 14.85
C ILE A 77 14.06 -0.71 15.67
N LYS A 78 14.79 0.11 16.42
CA LYS A 78 14.31 1.36 17.03
C LYS A 78 14.82 2.54 16.23
N TYR A 79 13.90 3.32 15.68
CA TYR A 79 14.22 4.58 15.04
C TYR A 79 13.54 5.72 15.79
N LYS A 80 14.35 6.63 16.34
CA LYS A 80 13.90 7.62 17.33
C LYS A 80 13.17 6.93 18.50
N ASN A 81 11.87 7.15 18.65
CA ASN A 81 11.03 6.54 19.69
C ASN A 81 10.04 5.50 19.14
N TYR A 82 10.21 5.05 17.89
CA TYR A 82 9.29 4.12 17.23
C TYR A 82 9.93 2.75 17.05
N THR A 83 9.22 1.71 17.52
CA THR A 83 9.41 0.28 17.23
C THR A 83 8.04 -0.39 17.34
N PRO A 84 7.64 -1.28 16.40
CA PRO A 84 8.31 -1.60 15.14
C PRO A 84 8.20 -0.47 14.09
N VAL A 85 8.96 -0.57 13.01
CA VAL A 85 8.97 0.41 11.90
C VAL A 85 8.97 -0.27 10.53
N PHE A 86 8.45 0.41 9.52
CA PHE A 86 8.78 0.11 8.12
C PHE A 86 10.11 0.77 7.77
N TYR A 87 10.89 0.09 6.94
CA TYR A 87 12.21 0.52 6.50
C TYR A 87 12.39 0.29 4.99
N SER A 88 12.91 1.30 4.28
CA SER A 88 13.37 1.18 2.89
C SER A 88 14.89 1.24 2.84
N GLU A 89 15.51 0.19 2.30
CA GLU A 89 16.97 0.13 2.13
C GLU A 89 17.50 1.15 1.12
N CYS A 90 16.67 1.58 0.18
CA CYS A 90 17.12 2.37 -0.96
C CYS A 90 17.47 3.81 -0.62
N ASN A 91 16.82 4.37 0.37
CA ASN A 91 16.97 5.76 0.79
C ASN A 91 17.07 5.89 2.33
N ASN A 92 17.21 4.76 3.04
CA ASN A 92 17.21 4.70 4.50
C ASN A 92 16.02 5.43 5.15
N SER A 93 14.84 5.28 4.56
CA SER A 93 13.61 5.87 5.08
C SER A 93 12.96 4.97 6.13
N TYR A 94 12.29 5.59 7.08
CA TYR A 94 11.55 4.92 8.14
C TYR A 94 10.13 5.46 8.21
N PHE A 95 9.17 4.57 8.43
CA PHE A 95 7.77 4.91 8.71
C PHE A 95 7.29 4.16 9.94
N ASN A 96 6.40 4.75 10.73
CA ASN A 96 5.83 4.06 11.88
C ASN A 96 4.70 3.09 11.47
N ILE A 97 4.13 2.38 12.44
CA ILE A 97 3.00 1.44 12.23
C ILE A 97 1.73 2.11 11.70
N ASN A 98 1.64 3.44 11.78
CA ASN A 98 0.54 4.22 11.23
C ASN A 98 0.80 4.67 9.79
N GLY A 99 1.93 4.29 9.20
CA GLY A 99 2.34 4.72 7.87
C GLY A 99 2.88 6.15 7.82
N GLU A 100 3.10 6.79 8.97
CA GLU A 100 3.62 8.15 9.03
C GLU A 100 5.14 8.12 8.84
N ALA A 101 5.66 8.99 7.97
CA ALA A 101 7.10 9.03 7.74
C ALA A 101 7.84 9.65 8.92
N LEU A 102 8.96 9.04 9.28
CA LEU A 102 9.80 9.43 10.41
C LEU A 102 11.10 10.10 9.95
N THR A 103 11.54 9.80 8.74
CA THR A 103 12.77 10.35 8.13
C THR A 103 12.50 11.71 7.48
N THR A 104 13.36 12.68 7.76
CA THR A 104 13.33 13.99 7.11
C THR A 104 13.57 13.86 5.60
N GLY A 105 12.88 14.65 4.79
CA GLY A 105 12.97 14.58 3.32
C GLY A 105 11.98 13.61 2.66
N GLN A 106 11.15 12.92 3.47
CA GLN A 106 10.00 12.19 2.93
C GLN A 106 8.94 13.15 2.39
N LEU A 107 8.37 12.81 1.24
CA LEU A 107 7.45 13.70 0.52
C LEU A 107 5.99 13.44 0.91
N LYS A 108 5.68 12.18 1.25
CA LYS A 108 4.37 11.77 1.78
C LYS A 108 4.46 10.57 2.73
N ASN A 109 3.39 10.35 3.49
CA ASN A 109 3.14 9.12 4.24
C ASN A 109 2.87 7.93 3.31
N LEU A 110 2.79 6.72 3.86
CA LEU A 110 2.48 5.51 3.09
C LEU A 110 1.06 5.53 2.52
N ASP A 111 0.91 4.96 1.32
CA ASP A 111 -0.39 4.73 0.71
C ASP A 111 -1.08 3.53 1.39
N GLU A 112 -2.37 3.70 1.66
CA GLU A 112 -3.17 2.73 2.42
C GLU A 112 -4.31 2.18 1.56
N PHE A 113 -4.41 0.86 1.47
CA PHE A 113 -5.55 0.19 0.87
C PHE A 113 -6.78 0.32 1.76
N ILE A 114 -7.92 0.57 1.13
CA ILE A 114 -9.21 0.55 1.82
C ILE A 114 -9.57 -0.91 2.11
N ILE A 115 -9.80 -1.20 3.37
CA ILE A 115 -10.18 -2.53 3.84
C ILE A 115 -11.69 -2.61 4.03
N GLN A 116 -12.30 -3.65 3.49
CA GLN A 116 -13.62 -4.15 3.87
C GLN A 116 -13.42 -5.39 4.75
N LYS A 117 -14.13 -5.46 5.88
CA LYS A 117 -14.06 -6.60 6.80
C LYS A 117 -15.44 -7.22 6.94
N ASN A 118 -15.47 -8.54 6.96
CA ASN A 118 -16.58 -9.32 7.52
C ASN A 118 -16.02 -10.26 8.58
N GLU A 119 -16.85 -11.11 9.18
CA GLU A 119 -16.47 -11.98 10.30
C GLU A 119 -15.30 -12.94 10.00
N LEU A 120 -15.11 -13.30 8.73
CA LEU A 120 -14.13 -14.31 8.33
C LEU A 120 -12.96 -13.73 7.54
N LYS A 121 -13.17 -12.62 6.83
CA LYS A 121 -12.28 -12.17 5.76
C LYS A 121 -12.07 -10.67 5.78
N ILE A 122 -10.87 -10.31 5.36
CA ILE A 122 -10.43 -8.97 5.05
C ILE A 122 -10.28 -8.91 3.52
N ILE A 123 -10.94 -7.93 2.91
CA ILE A 123 -10.97 -7.74 1.46
C ILE A 123 -10.40 -6.36 1.17
N ILE A 124 -9.48 -6.28 0.22
CA ILE A 124 -8.95 -5.00 -0.29
C ILE A 124 -9.07 -4.96 -1.81
N ASN A 125 -9.38 -3.77 -2.33
CA ASN A 125 -9.36 -3.49 -3.77
C ASN A 125 -7.94 -3.10 -4.19
N LEU A 126 -7.25 -3.96 -4.93
CA LEU A 126 -5.87 -3.74 -5.36
C LEU A 126 -5.73 -2.65 -6.43
N ASN A 127 -6.83 -2.14 -6.98
CA ASN A 127 -6.80 -1.06 -7.96
C ASN A 127 -6.93 0.34 -7.31
N LYS A 128 -7.12 0.41 -5.99
CA LYS A 128 -7.40 1.67 -5.29
C LYS A 128 -6.74 1.76 -3.91
N VAL A 129 -5.97 2.81 -3.71
CA VAL A 129 -5.40 3.23 -2.42
C VAL A 129 -5.88 4.62 -2.05
N LYS A 130 -5.94 4.91 -0.75
CA LYS A 130 -5.87 6.26 -0.20
C LYS A 130 -4.40 6.69 -0.28
N TYR A 131 -4.14 7.82 -0.93
CA TYR A 131 -2.78 8.35 -0.95
C TYR A 131 -2.39 8.86 0.44
N GLY A 132 -1.14 8.60 0.85
CA GLY A 132 -0.60 9.13 2.09
C GLY A 132 -0.55 10.66 2.10
N ASP A 133 -0.59 11.25 3.29
CA ASP A 133 -0.59 12.71 3.45
C ASP A 133 0.75 13.33 3.02
N CYS A 134 0.71 14.50 2.37
CA CYS A 134 1.91 15.25 2.00
C CYS A 134 2.62 15.79 3.26
N LEU A 135 3.95 15.67 3.33
CA LEU A 135 4.74 16.06 4.51
C LEU A 135 5.56 17.34 4.35
N THR A 136 5.97 17.65 3.13
CA THR A 136 6.61 18.92 2.76
C THR A 136 5.71 19.67 1.80
N GLN A 137 6.06 20.91 1.44
CA GLN A 137 5.47 21.62 0.29
C GLN A 137 5.79 20.90 -1.04
N ALA A 138 5.42 19.62 -1.16
CA ALA A 138 5.35 18.86 -2.40
C ALA A 138 4.24 19.39 -3.32
N MET A 139 3.95 20.70 -3.26
CA MET A 139 3.05 21.39 -4.16
C MET A 139 3.66 21.54 -5.56
N ASN A 140 4.96 21.25 -5.73
CA ASN A 140 5.69 21.36 -7.01
C ASN A 140 6.25 20.03 -7.55
N SER A 141 5.92 18.88 -6.97
CA SER A 141 6.38 17.58 -7.48
C SER A 141 5.21 16.74 -7.98
N ASN A 142 5.45 15.90 -8.98
CA ASN A 142 4.49 14.98 -9.61
C ASN A 142 3.95 13.88 -8.66
N ILE A 143 3.93 14.13 -7.35
CA ILE A 143 3.60 13.16 -6.30
C ILE A 143 2.14 13.31 -5.93
N LYS A 144 1.40 12.20 -6.09
CA LYS A 144 0.01 12.11 -5.66
C LYS A 144 -0.02 11.81 -4.15
N CYS A 145 -0.42 12.80 -3.37
CA CYS A 145 -0.59 12.73 -1.91
C CYS A 145 -1.89 13.42 -1.46
N SER A 146 -2.38 13.05 -0.28
CA SER A 146 -3.55 13.66 0.36
C SER A 146 -3.16 14.90 1.17
N LEU A 147 -4.11 15.81 1.36
CA LEU A 147 -3.99 16.90 2.33
C LEU A 147 -4.94 16.63 3.50
N LYS A 148 -4.67 17.26 4.66
CA LYS A 148 -5.44 17.05 5.90
C LYS A 148 -6.97 17.18 5.72
N ASN A 149 -7.41 18.07 4.81
CA ASN A 149 -8.82 18.34 4.52
C ASN A 149 -9.25 17.89 3.11
N ASP A 150 -8.38 17.23 2.36
CA ASP A 150 -8.64 16.76 0.99
C ASP A 150 -7.99 15.38 0.81
N VAL A 151 -8.74 14.34 1.18
CA VAL A 151 -8.29 12.96 1.06
C VAL A 151 -8.41 12.50 -0.39
N LYS A 152 -7.27 12.12 -0.97
CA LYS A 152 -7.20 11.66 -2.35
C LYS A 152 -7.07 10.16 -2.43
N TYR A 153 -7.67 9.61 -3.48
CA TYR A 153 -7.60 8.20 -3.81
C TYR A 153 -7.12 8.03 -5.25
N GLY A 154 -6.54 6.88 -5.54
CA GLY A 154 -6.24 6.48 -6.91
C GLY A 154 -5.56 5.13 -6.97
N SER A 155 -4.99 4.80 -8.11
CA SER A 155 -4.36 3.50 -8.31
C SER A 155 -3.01 3.41 -7.60
N PRO A 156 -2.69 2.26 -6.99
CA PRO A 156 -1.34 2.03 -6.50
C PRO A 156 -0.37 2.06 -7.66
N GLU A 157 0.79 2.68 -7.44
CA GLU A 157 1.82 2.77 -8.47
C GLU A 157 2.42 1.40 -8.75
N ILE A 158 2.42 0.97 -10.01
CA ILE A 158 3.04 -0.30 -10.39
C ILE A 158 4.57 -0.14 -10.34
N GLY A 159 5.26 -1.12 -9.74
CA GLY A 159 6.72 -1.21 -9.73
C GLY A 159 7.30 -1.74 -11.04
N ARG A 160 8.61 -1.98 -11.07
CA ARG A 160 9.29 -2.50 -12.25
C ARG A 160 9.00 -4.00 -12.39
N LYS A 161 8.40 -4.42 -13.50
CA LYS A 161 8.27 -5.86 -13.80
C LYS A 161 9.61 -6.39 -14.29
N ILE A 162 10.26 -7.25 -13.51
CA ILE A 162 11.39 -8.07 -13.98
C ILE A 162 10.80 -9.35 -14.58
N GLY A 163 11.16 -9.66 -15.83
CA GLY A 163 10.78 -10.93 -16.48
C GLY A 163 9.70 -10.86 -17.57
N THR A 164 9.02 -9.73 -17.80
CA THR A 164 8.24 -9.56 -19.05
C THR A 164 9.15 -8.89 -20.08
N LYS A 165 9.93 -9.70 -20.80
CA LYS A 165 10.32 -9.30 -22.15
C LYS A 165 9.02 -9.08 -22.91
N SER A 166 8.79 -7.86 -23.36
CA SER A 166 7.87 -7.62 -24.47
C SER A 166 8.38 -8.46 -25.64
N TYR A 167 7.64 -9.51 -25.98
CA TYR A 167 7.68 -10.09 -27.31
C TYR A 167 6.71 -9.30 -28.18
#